data_AF-A0A965MFJ5-F1
#
_entry.id   AF-A0A965MFJ5-F1
#
_cell.length_a   1.000
_cell.length_b   1.000
_cell.length_c   1.000
_cell.angle_alpha   90.00
_cell.angle_beta   90.00
_cell.angle_gamma   90.00
#
_symmetry.space_group_name_H-M   'P 1'
#
loop_
_entity.id
_entity.type
_entity.pdbx_description
1 polymer ?
#
loop_
_entity_poly.entity_id
_entity_poly.type
_entity_poly.pdbx_seq_one_letter_code
_entity_poly.pdbx_strand_id
1 'polypeptide(L)'
;LSKAQAGATILADDLLIWLPKSATVMCVGLPIRMRRPIVGLNKTVSDKPQFIAGKQIAYAQKDVFKIAGAGDAFTPDTICELAEHEMTPVPFRQWPQIIAKHTISDDYTRISQPQTILDEELNQ
;
A
#
# COMPACT_ATOMS: atom_id res chain seq x y z
N LEU A 1 13.10 2.52 -9.39
CA LEU A 1 14.21 2.55 -8.42
C LEU A 1 15.06 3.82 -8.51
N SER A 2 15.50 4.26 -9.70
CA SER A 2 16.39 5.41 -9.87
C SER A 2 15.92 6.69 -9.17
N LYS A 3 14.63 7.04 -9.25
CA LYS A 3 14.06 8.21 -8.56
C LYS A 3 14.12 8.10 -7.03
N ALA A 4 13.78 6.94 -6.47
CA ALA A 4 13.87 6.68 -5.03
C ALA A 4 15.33 6.72 -4.54
N GLN A 5 16.26 6.16 -5.32
CA GLN A 5 17.70 6.23 -5.06
C GLN A 5 18.23 7.67 -5.12
N ALA A 6 17.63 8.52 -5.95
CA ALA A 6 17.91 9.95 -6.01
C ALA A 6 17.25 10.76 -4.86
N GLY A 7 16.62 10.10 -3.88
CA GLY A 7 16.02 10.75 -2.71
C GLY A 7 14.61 11.30 -2.92
N ALA A 8 13.93 10.92 -4.02
CA ALA A 8 12.54 11.29 -4.22
C ALA A 8 11.65 10.72 -3.11
N THR A 9 10.66 11.50 -2.66
CA THR A 9 9.64 11.02 -1.73
C THR A 9 8.81 9.93 -2.41
N ILE A 10 8.68 8.79 -1.74
CA ILE A 10 7.79 7.71 -2.12
C ILE A 10 6.43 8.00 -1.50
N LEU A 11 5.47 8.34 -2.34
CA LEU A 11 4.07 8.61 -1.96
C LEU A 11 3.26 7.30 -1.81
N ALA A 12 3.88 6.15 -2.09
CA ALA A 12 3.21 4.88 -2.25
C ALA A 12 3.05 4.14 -0.93
N ASP A 13 1.80 3.87 -0.60
CA ASP A 13 1.33 2.91 0.38
C ASP A 13 0.56 1.80 -0.35
N ASP A 14 0.40 0.62 0.25
CA ASP A 14 -0.49 -0.41 -0.29
C ASP A 14 -1.98 0.02 -0.25
N LEU A 15 -2.28 1.07 0.52
CA LEU A 15 -3.61 1.63 0.74
C LEU A 15 -3.52 3.13 0.69
N LEU A 16 -4.48 3.79 0.07
CA LEU A 16 -4.53 5.24 -0.03
C LEU A 16 -5.97 5.70 0.20
N ILE A 17 -6.15 6.92 0.68
CA ILE A 17 -7.47 7.53 0.83
C ILE A 17 -7.76 8.36 -0.42
N TRP A 18 -8.81 7.98 -1.15
CA TRP A 18 -9.26 8.70 -2.35
C TRP A 18 -10.31 9.77 -1.99
N LEU A 19 -10.06 11.02 -2.39
CA LEU A 19 -10.97 12.15 -2.24
C LEU A 19 -11.51 12.55 -3.63
N PRO A 20 -12.64 11.96 -4.07
CA PRO A 20 -13.11 12.11 -5.46
C PRO A 20 -13.45 13.55 -5.84
N LYS A 21 -13.96 14.36 -4.89
CA LYS A 21 -14.39 15.74 -5.16
C LYS A 21 -13.23 16.66 -5.56
N SER A 22 -12.03 16.40 -5.06
CA SER A 22 -10.83 17.20 -5.33
C SER A 22 -9.81 16.47 -6.20
N ALA A 23 -10.13 15.25 -6.65
CA ALA A 23 -9.20 14.33 -7.30
C ALA A 23 -7.88 14.19 -6.53
N THR A 24 -7.96 14.15 -5.19
CA THR A 24 -6.80 14.11 -4.31
C THR A 24 -6.66 12.71 -3.71
N VAL A 25 -5.43 12.27 -3.56
CA VAL A 25 -5.04 11.05 -2.86
C VAL A 25 -4.31 11.46 -1.58
N MET A 26 -4.62 10.82 -0.47
CA MET A 26 -3.93 11.01 0.81
C MET A 26 -3.23 9.72 1.24
N CYS A 27 -1.96 9.86 1.61
CA CYS A 27 -1.11 8.81 2.11
C CYS A 27 -1.50 8.43 3.56
N VAL A 28 -1.33 7.16 3.89
CA VAL A 28 -1.51 6.60 5.24
C VAL A 28 -0.17 6.39 5.95
N GLY A 29 0.96 6.53 5.24
CA GLY A 29 2.31 6.50 5.81
C GLY A 29 2.75 5.11 6.25
N LEU A 30 2.34 4.08 5.51
CA LEU A 30 2.73 2.69 5.76
C LEU A 30 4.17 2.45 5.29
N PRO A 31 4.93 1.60 6.01
CA PRO A 31 6.26 1.21 5.55
C PRO A 31 6.17 0.42 4.24
N ILE A 32 7.16 0.58 3.36
CA ILE A 32 7.25 -0.22 2.13
C ILE A 32 7.39 -1.69 2.49
N ARG A 33 6.58 -2.53 1.83
CA ARG A 33 6.57 -3.99 2.02
C ARG A 33 6.92 -4.69 0.72
N MET A 34 7.68 -5.77 0.82
CA MET A 34 7.96 -6.66 -0.32
C MET A 34 7.59 -8.09 0.02
N ARG A 35 6.97 -8.79 -0.93
CA ARG A 35 6.72 -10.23 -0.84
C ARG A 35 8.03 -10.97 -1.08
N ARG A 36 8.26 -12.05 -0.32
CA ARG A 36 9.45 -12.90 -0.48
C ARG A 36 9.21 -14.00 -1.53
N PRO A 37 10.25 -14.47 -2.24
CA PRO A 37 11.66 -14.08 -2.12
C PRO A 37 11.91 -12.68 -2.70
N ILE A 38 12.79 -11.91 -2.05
CA ILE A 38 13.19 -10.59 -2.54
C ILE A 38 14.27 -10.83 -3.61
N VAL A 39 13.93 -10.60 -4.87
CA VAL A 39 14.85 -10.76 -6.01
C VAL A 39 15.28 -9.38 -6.50
N GLY A 40 16.56 -9.19 -6.82
CA GLY A 40 17.02 -7.98 -7.51
C GLY A 40 17.37 -6.77 -6.64
N LEU A 41 17.45 -6.91 -5.31
CA LEU A 41 18.17 -5.91 -4.50
C LEU A 41 19.67 -6.09 -4.74
N ASN A 42 20.26 -5.22 -5.55
CA ASN A 42 21.72 -5.11 -5.65
C ASN A 42 22.29 -4.94 -4.24
N LYS A 43 23.35 -5.68 -3.91
CA LYS A 43 24.16 -5.46 -2.71
C LYS A 43 24.76 -4.06 -2.79
N THR A 44 24.01 -3.04 -2.42
CA THR A 44 24.55 -1.70 -2.24
C THR A 44 25.54 -1.74 -1.09
N VAL A 45 26.60 -0.95 -1.22
CA VAL A 45 27.73 -0.74 -0.29
C VAL A 45 27.34 -0.27 1.12
N SER A 46 26.03 -0.21 1.44
CA SER A 46 25.55 0.11 2.78
C SER A 46 25.78 -1.07 3.72
N ASP A 47 26.55 -0.87 4.78
CA ASP A 47 26.74 -1.83 5.88
C ASP A 47 25.44 -2.17 6.62
N LYS A 48 24.36 -1.40 6.40
CA LYS A 48 23.07 -1.62 7.03
C LYS A 48 22.07 -2.28 6.07
N PRO A 49 21.37 -3.35 6.51
CA PRO A 49 20.32 -3.97 5.71
C PRO A 49 19.17 -2.98 5.49
N GLN A 50 18.72 -2.83 4.25
CA GLN A 50 17.64 -1.90 3.89
C GLN A 50 16.25 -2.37 4.33
N PHE A 51 16.10 -3.68 4.55
CA PHE A 51 14.84 -4.31 4.91
C PHE A 51 15.02 -5.26 6.09
N ILE A 52 13.98 -5.37 6.92
CA ILE A 52 13.84 -6.40 7.96
C ILE A 52 13.00 -7.53 7.38
N ALA A 53 13.57 -8.74 7.36
CA ALA A 53 12.90 -9.92 6.81
C ALA A 53 11.94 -10.53 7.85
N GLY A 54 10.65 -10.61 7.50
CA GLY A 54 9.69 -11.51 8.11
C GLY A 54 9.60 -12.85 7.36
N LYS A 55 8.67 -13.71 7.79
CA LYS A 55 8.47 -15.06 7.21
C LYS A 55 8.11 -14.99 5.72
N GLN A 56 7.14 -14.14 5.36
CA GLN A 56 6.64 -13.99 3.98
C GLN A 56 6.78 -12.58 3.40
N ILE A 57 6.98 -11.58 4.27
CA ILE A 57 7.04 -10.16 3.92
C ILE A 57 8.33 -9.58 4.49
N ALA A 58 8.97 -8.68 3.76
CA ALA A 58 10.04 -7.84 4.27
C ALA A 58 9.59 -6.38 4.32
N TYR A 59 9.97 -5.68 5.39
CA TYR A 59 9.60 -4.30 5.65
C TYR A 59 10.82 -3.40 5.50
N ALA A 60 10.67 -2.24 4.87
CA ALA A 60 11.73 -1.25 4.84
C ALA A 60 12.12 -0.84 6.27
N GLN A 61 13.41 -0.73 6.54
CA GLN A 61 13.87 -0.13 7.79
C GLN A 61 13.55 1.36 7.85
N LYS A 62 13.42 1.86 9.07
CA LYS A 62 13.24 3.29 9.32
C LYS A 62 14.36 4.09 8.64
N ASP A 63 13.98 5.20 8.01
CA ASP A 63 14.87 6.18 7.38
C ASP A 63 15.71 5.65 6.19
N VAL A 64 15.44 4.45 5.68
CA VAL A 64 16.09 3.93 4.46
C VAL A 64 15.49 4.54 3.20
N PHE A 65 14.19 4.81 3.23
CA PHE A 65 13.49 5.50 2.15
C PHE A 65 12.76 6.71 2.72
N LYS A 66 12.70 7.79 1.93
CA LYS A 66 11.84 8.92 2.23
C LYS A 66 10.41 8.56 1.84
N ILE A 67 9.61 8.10 2.80
CA ILE A 67 8.19 7.76 2.61
C ILE A 67 7.35 8.97 3.03
N ALA A 68 6.27 9.24 2.31
CA ALA A 68 5.30 10.27 2.69
C ALA A 68 4.66 9.94 4.05
N GLY A 69 4.41 10.97 4.85
CA GLY A 69 3.72 10.83 6.13
C GLY A 69 2.24 10.53 5.96
N ALA A 70 1.61 10.02 7.02
CA ALA A 70 0.16 9.96 7.09
C ALA A 70 -0.43 11.37 6.97
N GLY A 71 -1.40 11.56 6.08
CA GLY A 71 -2.02 12.85 5.81
C GLY A 71 -1.37 13.66 4.68
N ASP A 72 -0.17 13.29 4.22
CA ASP A 72 0.41 13.90 3.03
C ASP A 72 -0.50 13.62 1.83
N ALA A 73 -0.78 14.66 1.05
CA ALA A 73 -1.77 14.62 -0.02
C ALA A 73 -1.16 15.04 -1.37
N PHE A 74 -1.62 14.41 -2.44
CA PHE A 74 -1.19 14.72 -3.79
C PHE A 74 -2.33 14.53 -4.80
N THR A 75 -2.22 15.21 -5.95
CA THR A 75 -3.09 14.97 -7.10
C THR A 75 -2.32 14.14 -8.12
N PRO A 76 -2.79 12.92 -8.46
CA PRO A 76 -2.14 12.14 -9.50
C PRO A 76 -2.25 12.86 -10.84
N ASP A 77 -1.15 12.90 -11.57
CA ASP A 77 -1.08 13.36 -12.96
C ASP A 77 -1.40 12.22 -13.94
N THR A 78 -1.01 10.99 -13.59
CA THR A 78 -1.28 9.77 -14.36
C THR A 78 -1.68 8.62 -13.43
N ILE A 79 -2.72 7.87 -13.80
CA ILE A 79 -3.06 6.57 -13.21
C ILE A 79 -2.80 5.49 -14.26
N CYS A 80 -2.16 4.39 -13.86
CA CYS A 80 -1.89 3.25 -14.72
C CYS A 80 -2.49 1.98 -14.12
N GLU A 81 -3.00 1.08 -14.97
CA GLU A 81 -3.24 -0.31 -14.60
C GLU A 81 -1.95 -1.11 -14.81
N LEU A 82 -1.65 -2.00 -13.85
CA LEU A 82 -0.50 -2.90 -13.92
C LEU A 82 -1.00 -4.32 -14.27
N ALA A 83 -0.64 -4.82 -15.44
CA ALA A 83 -0.97 -6.18 -15.89
C ALA A 83 0.31 -6.88 -16.36
N GLU A 84 0.59 -8.09 -15.83
CA GLU A 84 1.70 -8.94 -16.28
C GLU A 84 3.05 -8.22 -16.47
N HIS A 85 3.35 -7.23 -15.62
CA HIS A 85 4.55 -6.36 -15.63
C HIS A 85 4.53 -5.17 -16.59
N GLU A 86 3.44 -4.93 -17.32
CA GLU A 86 3.23 -3.73 -18.13
C GLU A 86 2.35 -2.71 -17.40
N MET A 87 2.73 -1.44 -17.51
CA MET A 87 1.96 -0.30 -17.00
C MET A 87 1.24 0.38 -18.16
N THR A 88 -0.08 0.30 -18.17
CA THR A 88 -0.91 0.93 -19.19
C THR A 88 -1.62 2.16 -18.61
N PRO A 89 -1.40 3.37 -19.15
CA PRO A 89 -2.05 4.57 -18.64
C PRO A 89 -3.57 4.51 -18.86
N VAL A 90 -4.32 4.85 -17.82
CA VAL A 90 -5.78 4.92 -17.83
C VAL A 90 -6.19 6.34 -18.27
N PRO A 91 -7.07 6.48 -19.27
CA PRO A 91 -7.63 7.77 -19.64
C PRO A 91 -8.32 8.46 -18.45
N PHE A 92 -8.13 9.76 -18.27
CA PHE A 92 -8.68 10.53 -17.14
C PHE A 92 -10.18 10.28 -16.89
N ARG A 93 -10.97 10.21 -17.97
CA ARG A 93 -12.42 9.93 -17.93
C ARG A 93 -12.80 8.56 -17.33
N GLN A 94 -11.85 7.63 -17.25
CA GLN A 94 -12.00 6.27 -16.71
C GLN A 94 -11.47 6.13 -15.28
N TRP A 95 -10.82 7.17 -14.73
CA TRP A 95 -10.23 7.10 -13.39
C TRP A 95 -11.25 6.74 -12.30
N PRO A 96 -12.46 7.35 -12.25
CA PRO A 96 -13.42 7.00 -11.20
C PRO A 96 -13.81 5.52 -11.24
N GLN A 97 -14.00 4.95 -12.44
CA GLN A 97 -14.39 3.55 -12.62
C GLN A 97 -13.26 2.60 -12.22
N ILE A 98 -12.01 2.91 -12.55
CA ILE A 98 -10.86 2.09 -12.15
C ILE A 98 -10.64 2.17 -10.65
N ILE A 99 -10.62 3.37 -10.05
CA ILE A 99 -10.44 3.54 -8.60
C ILE A 99 -11.54 2.80 -7.82
N ALA A 100 -12.80 2.86 -8.29
CA ALA A 100 -13.90 2.15 -7.66
C ALA A 100 -13.68 0.62 -7.59
N LYS A 101 -13.06 0.00 -8.62
CA LYS A 101 -12.75 -1.44 -8.61
C LYS A 101 -11.71 -1.83 -7.57
N HIS A 102 -10.86 -0.88 -7.16
CA HIS A 102 -9.79 -1.10 -6.19
C HIS A 102 -10.11 -0.50 -4.81
N THR A 103 -11.32 0.06 -4.65
CA THR A 103 -11.79 0.59 -3.37
C THR A 103 -12.22 -0.57 -2.47
N ILE A 104 -11.73 -0.60 -1.23
CA ILE A 104 -12.15 -1.59 -0.24
C ILE A 104 -13.63 -1.36 0.08
N SER A 105 -14.45 -2.42 -0.04
CA SER A 105 -15.87 -2.34 0.33
C SER A 105 -16.04 -2.00 1.81
N ASP A 106 -17.06 -1.20 2.12
CA ASP A 106 -17.48 -0.89 3.49
C ASP A 106 -17.71 -2.15 4.33
N ASP A 107 -18.05 -3.28 3.70
CA ASP A 107 -18.27 -4.56 4.39
C ASP A 107 -17.03 -5.03 5.16
N TYR A 108 -15.82 -4.69 4.69
CA TYR A 108 -14.56 -5.01 5.38
C TYR A 108 -14.20 -4.03 6.49
N THR A 109 -14.97 -2.95 6.66
CA THR A 109 -14.79 -1.96 7.74
C THR A 109 -15.80 -2.15 8.88
N ARG A 110 -16.79 -3.03 8.69
CA ARG A 110 -17.76 -3.38 9.72
C ARG A 110 -17.15 -4.43 10.64
N ILE A 111 -17.06 -4.09 11.92
CA ILE A 111 -16.70 -5.06 12.96
C ILE A 111 -17.85 -6.06 13.06
N SER A 112 -17.65 -7.29 12.57
CA SER A 112 -18.54 -8.41 12.88
C SER A 112 -18.53 -8.59 14.39
N GLN A 113 -19.67 -8.43 15.06
CA GLN A 113 -19.74 -8.84 16.47
C GLN A 113 -19.44 -10.35 16.52
N PRO A 114 -18.52 -10.80 17.38
CA PRO A 114 -18.33 -12.22 17.58
C PRO A 114 -19.68 -12.82 17.97
N GLN A 115 -20.11 -13.86 17.27
CA GLN A 115 -21.25 -14.66 17.70
C GLN A 115 -20.93 -15.14 19.10
N THR A 116 -21.64 -14.60 20.09
CA THR A 116 -21.69 -15.17 21.43
C THR A 116 -22.22 -16.59 21.25
N ILE A 117 -21.33 -17.59 21.34
CA ILE A 117 -21.74 -18.97 21.57
C ILE A 117 -22.41 -18.92 22.95
N LEU A 118 -23.74 -18.84 22.95
CA LEU A 118 -24.52 -18.90 24.17
C LEU A 118 -24.35 -20.29 24.79
N ASP A 119 -24.13 -20.30 26.10
CA ASP A 119 -23.91 -21.44 26.96
C ASP A 119 -25.04 -22.50 26.82
N GLU A 120 -24.76 -23.63 26.18
CA GLU A 120 -25.60 -24.84 26.25
C GLU A 120 -24.76 -26.14 26.37
N GLU A 121 -23.63 -26.15 27.10
CA GLU A 121 -22.97 -27.42 27.48
C GLU A 121 -22.39 -27.39 28.91
N LEU A 122 -23.14 -26.86 29.88
CA LEU A 122 -22.84 -26.98 31.31
C LEU A 122 -24.11 -27.32 32.10
N ASN A 123 -24.84 -28.33 31.63
CA ASN A 123 -25.87 -29.05 32.40
C ASN A 123 -26.26 -30.35 31.65
N GLN A 124 -25.34 -31.31 31.57
CA GLN A 124 -25.68 -32.74 31.52
C GLN A 124 -24.63 -33.54 32.29
#